data_AF-A0A512MC18-F1
#
_entry.id   AF-A0A512MC18-F1
#
_cell.length_a   1.000
_cell.length_b   1.000
_cell.length_c   1.000
_cell.angle_alpha   90.00
_cell.angle_beta   90.00
_cell.angle_gamma   90.00
#
_symmetry.space_group_name_H-M   'P 1'
#
loop_
_entity.id
_entity.type
_entity.pdbx_description
1 polymer ?
#
loop_
_entity_poly.entity_id
_entity_poly.type
_entity_poly.pdbx_seq_one_letter_code
_entity_poly.pdbx_strand_id
1 'polypeptide(L)'
;MHHSLSRFPHIEFSREAVSKRAKETKAIIGELVLVAKHPDGEHRLYRNEKTDEYWQYASAWNWGAKAYCFIVPEIEVEDWKAQRYVDPDEMIVFVGSLQQFLAVPANRRIPELLKHVRMLQSIRTMPSDPEGRWFGPYLKENVIPDFDRISASNAHEA
;
A
#
# COMPACT_ATOMS: atom_id res chain seq x y z
N MET A 1 -21.36 -16.75 -17.74
CA MET A 1 -20.29 -16.02 -18.44
C MET A 1 -19.14 -15.85 -17.46
N HIS A 2 -18.03 -16.58 -17.64
CA HIS A 2 -16.81 -16.27 -16.89
C HIS A 2 -16.22 -15.01 -17.50
N HIS A 3 -16.27 -13.90 -16.77
CA HIS A 3 -15.45 -12.77 -17.15
C HIS A 3 -13.98 -13.14 -16.87
N SER A 4 -13.06 -12.62 -17.66
CA SER A 4 -11.63 -12.82 -17.42
C SER A 4 -11.18 -11.78 -16.40
N LEU A 5 -10.41 -12.19 -15.38
CA LEU A 5 -9.79 -11.25 -14.42
C LEU A 5 -8.81 -10.27 -15.09
N SER A 6 -8.37 -10.56 -16.32
CA SER A 6 -7.50 -9.67 -17.11
C SER A 6 -8.08 -8.27 -17.37
N ARG A 7 -9.39 -8.06 -17.17
CA ARG A 7 -10.01 -6.72 -17.22
C ARG A 7 -9.73 -5.84 -16.00
N PHE A 8 -9.15 -6.41 -14.95
CA PHE A 8 -8.85 -5.72 -13.70
C PHE A 8 -7.32 -5.57 -13.56
N PRO A 9 -6.74 -4.45 -14.04
CA PRO A 9 -5.28 -4.28 -14.04
C PRO A 9 -4.72 -4.11 -12.61
N HIS A 10 -3.39 -4.02 -12.49
CA HIS A 10 -2.77 -3.51 -11.27
C HIS A 10 -3.38 -2.17 -10.87
N ILE A 11 -3.58 -1.99 -9.57
CA ILE A 11 -4.25 -0.80 -9.07
C ILE A 11 -3.33 0.42 -9.17
N GLU A 12 -3.82 1.50 -9.74
CA GLU A 12 -3.02 2.73 -9.77
C GLU A 12 -2.88 3.34 -8.38
N PHE A 13 -1.82 4.13 -8.20
CA PHE A 13 -1.51 4.76 -6.93
C PHE A 13 -2.35 6.02 -6.66
N SER A 14 -3.66 5.84 -6.52
CA SER A 14 -4.61 6.93 -6.33
C SER A 14 -5.84 6.52 -5.52
N ARG A 15 -6.45 7.49 -4.85
CA ARG A 15 -7.69 7.30 -4.07
C ARG A 15 -8.83 6.85 -4.98
N GLU A 16 -8.86 7.35 -6.21
CA GLU A 16 -9.85 7.03 -7.24
C GLU A 16 -9.73 5.57 -7.65
N ALA A 17 -8.51 5.06 -7.86
CA ALA A 17 -8.26 3.68 -8.22
C ALA A 17 -8.63 2.71 -7.08
N VAL A 18 -8.24 3.00 -5.84
CA VAL A 18 -8.68 2.24 -4.63
C VAL A 18 -10.20 2.22 -4.53
N SER A 19 -10.84 3.38 -4.69
CA SER A 19 -12.29 3.49 -4.62
C SER A 19 -13.02 2.73 -5.74
N LYS A 20 -12.45 2.73 -6.95
CA LYS A 20 -12.95 1.93 -8.07
C LYS A 20 -12.82 0.44 -7.77
N ARG A 21 -11.63 0.01 -7.33
CA ARG A 21 -11.36 -1.40 -7.02
C ARG A 21 -12.22 -1.93 -5.89
N ALA A 22 -12.52 -1.12 -4.87
CA ALA A 22 -13.44 -1.51 -3.80
C ALA A 22 -14.83 -1.90 -4.35
N LYS A 23 -15.32 -1.22 -5.39
CA LYS A 23 -16.60 -1.56 -6.05
C LYS A 23 -16.52 -2.85 -6.87
N GLU A 24 -15.35 -3.14 -7.45
CA GLU A 24 -15.09 -4.31 -8.29
C GLU A 24 -14.79 -5.58 -7.48
N THR A 25 -14.35 -5.41 -6.23
CA THR A 25 -13.78 -6.49 -5.41
C THR A 25 -14.72 -7.67 -5.20
N LYS A 26 -16.03 -7.44 -5.06
CA LYS A 26 -17.00 -8.53 -4.95
C LYS A 26 -17.03 -9.41 -6.19
N ALA A 27 -16.93 -8.81 -7.38
CA ALA A 27 -16.90 -9.56 -8.63
C ALA A 27 -15.58 -10.32 -8.79
N ILE A 28 -14.46 -9.69 -8.43
CA ILE A 28 -13.12 -10.29 -8.49
C ILE A 28 -13.03 -11.52 -7.58
N ILE A 29 -13.38 -11.38 -6.30
CA ILE A 29 -13.32 -12.48 -5.32
C ILE A 29 -14.22 -13.66 -5.74
N GLY A 30 -15.35 -13.39 -6.41
CA GLY A 30 -16.22 -14.44 -6.92
C GLY A 30 -15.58 -15.35 -7.98
N GLU A 31 -14.46 -14.93 -8.56
CA GLU A 31 -13.68 -15.69 -9.56
C GLU A 31 -12.39 -16.29 -8.98
N LEU A 32 -12.12 -16.10 -7.68
CA LEU A 32 -10.88 -16.50 -7.02
C LEU A 32 -11.09 -17.57 -5.94
N VAL A 33 -10.04 -18.35 -5.68
CA VAL A 33 -10.00 -19.31 -4.57
C VAL A 33 -9.22 -18.73 -3.41
N LEU A 34 -9.77 -18.80 -2.20
CA LEU A 34 -9.08 -18.40 -0.98
C LEU A 34 -7.98 -19.43 -0.66
N VAL A 35 -6.73 -18.99 -0.61
CA VAL A 35 -5.59 -19.86 -0.29
C VAL A 35 -5.10 -19.68 1.15
N ALA A 36 -5.19 -18.48 1.71
CA ALA A 36 -4.79 -18.23 3.09
C ALA A 36 -5.53 -17.05 3.74
N LYS A 37 -5.60 -17.09 5.07
CA LYS A 37 -5.98 -15.94 5.92
C LYS A 37 -4.75 -15.52 6.71
N HIS A 38 -4.51 -14.22 6.81
CA HIS A 38 -3.39 -13.70 7.59
C HIS A 38 -3.72 -13.77 9.09
N PRO A 39 -2.73 -13.94 9.97
CA PRO A 39 -2.94 -13.96 11.43
C PRO A 39 -3.56 -12.68 12.00
N ASP A 40 -3.46 -11.54 11.32
CA ASP A 40 -4.10 -10.29 11.74
C ASP A 40 -5.64 -10.31 11.65
N GLY A 41 -6.22 -11.30 10.98
CA GLY A 41 -7.67 -11.45 10.81
C GLY A 41 -8.31 -10.55 9.74
N GLU A 42 -7.55 -9.62 9.17
CA GLU A 42 -8.01 -8.66 8.17
C GLU A 42 -7.67 -9.13 6.75
N HIS A 43 -6.43 -9.58 6.56
CA HIS A 43 -5.91 -9.88 5.23
C HIS A 43 -6.21 -11.31 4.79
N ARG A 44 -6.38 -11.46 3.48
CA ARG A 44 -6.62 -12.75 2.83
C ARG A 44 -5.82 -12.83 1.54
N LEU A 45 -5.28 -14.01 1.28
CA LEU A 45 -4.62 -14.32 0.03
C LEU A 45 -5.53 -15.21 -0.80
N TYR A 46 -5.68 -14.83 -2.05
CA TYR A 46 -6.47 -15.53 -3.05
C TYR A 46 -5.59 -15.92 -4.23
N ARG A 47 -6.00 -16.96 -4.96
CA ARG A 47 -5.34 -17.42 -6.19
C ARG A 47 -6.37 -17.63 -7.29
N ASN A 48 -6.03 -17.23 -8.51
CA ASN A 48 -6.78 -17.59 -9.69
C ASN A 48 -6.27 -18.94 -10.22
N GLU A 49 -7.08 -19.99 -10.18
CA GLU A 49 -6.68 -21.32 -10.65
C GLU A 49 -6.39 -21.40 -12.16
N LYS A 50 -6.83 -20.41 -12.95
CA LYS A 50 -6.64 -20.40 -14.41
C LYS A 50 -5.36 -19.71 -14.85
N THR A 51 -4.98 -18.63 -14.17
CA THR A 51 -3.81 -17.79 -14.54
C THR A 51 -2.66 -17.92 -13.56
N ASP A 52 -2.88 -18.60 -12.44
CA ASP A 52 -1.93 -18.71 -11.33
C ASP A 52 -1.58 -17.36 -10.64
N GLU A 53 -2.41 -16.34 -10.86
CA GLU A 53 -2.19 -15.02 -10.26
C GLU A 53 -2.63 -14.99 -8.79
N TYR A 54 -1.84 -14.33 -7.96
CA TYR A 54 -2.16 -14.10 -6.55
C TYR A 54 -2.80 -12.74 -6.34
N TRP A 55 -3.74 -12.70 -5.40
CA TRP A 55 -4.52 -11.52 -5.07
C TRP A 55 -4.60 -11.33 -3.56
N GLN A 56 -4.18 -10.18 -3.07
CA GLN A 56 -4.32 -9.81 -1.66
C GLN A 56 -5.60 -9.01 -1.45
N TYR A 57 -6.30 -9.32 -0.37
CA TYR A 57 -7.44 -8.57 0.12
C TYR A 57 -7.03 -7.75 1.35
N ALA A 58 -7.49 -6.51 1.38
CA ALA A 58 -7.23 -5.53 2.44
C ALA A 58 -8.48 -4.68 2.72
N SER A 59 -8.47 -3.94 3.83
CA SER A 59 -9.50 -2.95 4.15
C SER A 59 -8.90 -1.56 4.24
N ALA A 60 -9.41 -0.66 3.41
CA ALA A 60 -8.99 0.74 3.44
C ALA A 60 -9.59 1.45 4.65
N TRP A 61 -8.95 1.35 5.82
CA TRP A 61 -9.47 1.81 7.11
C TRP A 61 -9.72 3.33 7.12
N ASN A 62 -8.81 4.09 6.53
CA ASN A 62 -8.88 5.54 6.35
C ASN A 62 -9.92 6.00 5.31
N TRP A 63 -10.53 5.06 4.58
CA TRP A 63 -11.55 5.28 3.56
C TRP A 63 -12.91 4.68 3.93
N GLY A 64 -13.18 4.55 5.23
CA GLY A 64 -14.43 4.01 5.77
C GLY A 64 -14.48 2.49 5.76
N ALA A 65 -13.32 1.85 6.00
CA ALA A 65 -13.15 0.40 6.00
C ALA A 65 -13.67 -0.28 4.71
N LYS A 66 -13.35 0.33 3.56
CA LYS A 66 -13.73 -0.23 2.26
C LYS A 66 -12.80 -1.38 1.91
N ALA A 67 -13.36 -2.58 1.91
CA ALA A 67 -12.69 -3.76 1.43
C ALA A 67 -12.31 -3.65 -0.06
N TYR A 68 -11.09 -4.05 -0.39
CA TYR A 68 -10.64 -4.14 -1.77
C TYR A 68 -9.64 -5.29 -1.97
N CYS A 69 -9.37 -5.66 -3.22
CA CYS A 69 -8.35 -6.66 -3.55
C CYS A 69 -7.46 -6.21 -4.72
N PHE A 70 -6.23 -6.67 -4.74
CA PHE A 70 -5.22 -6.26 -5.72
C PHE A 70 -4.28 -7.42 -6.04
N ILE A 71 -3.75 -7.41 -7.26
CA ILE A 71 -2.79 -8.41 -7.74
C ILE A 71 -1.48 -8.22 -6.98
N VAL A 72 -0.89 -9.33 -6.53
CA VAL A 72 0.43 -9.37 -5.90
C VAL A 72 1.33 -10.37 -6.64
N PRO A 73 2.67 -10.21 -6.57
CA PRO A 73 3.58 -11.19 -7.12
C PRO A 73 3.38 -12.57 -6.48
N GLU A 74 3.82 -13.59 -7.22
CA GLU A 74 3.88 -14.97 -6.71
C GLU A 74 4.59 -15.01 -5.35
N ILE A 75 4.01 -15.77 -4.43
CA ILE A 75 4.50 -15.88 -3.05
C ILE A 75 4.07 -17.21 -2.44
N GLU A 76 4.95 -17.78 -1.62
CA GLU A 76 4.60 -18.94 -0.79
C GLU A 76 3.64 -18.52 0.32
N VAL A 77 2.68 -19.38 0.65
CA VAL A 77 1.63 -19.07 1.65
C VAL A 77 2.23 -18.73 3.02
N GLU A 78 3.26 -19.47 3.44
CA GLU A 78 3.90 -19.24 4.74
C GLU A 78 4.71 -17.93 4.75
N ASP A 79 5.36 -17.59 3.64
CA ASP A 79 6.06 -16.31 3.48
C ASP A 79 5.10 -15.11 3.50
N TRP A 80 3.91 -15.28 2.92
CA TRP A 80 2.86 -14.28 2.95
C TRP A 80 2.24 -14.13 4.35
N LYS A 81 2.03 -15.24 5.08
CA LYS A 81 1.55 -15.20 6.48
C LYS A 81 2.55 -14.57 7.43
N ALA A 82 3.86 -14.74 7.17
CA ALA A 82 4.91 -14.09 7.93
C ALA A 82 4.98 -12.59 7.60
N GLN A 83 4.82 -12.24 6.32
CA GLN A 83 4.83 -10.86 5.86
C GLN A 83 4.03 -10.69 4.57
N ARG A 84 2.84 -10.06 4.70
CA ARG A 84 1.97 -9.67 3.58
C ARG A 84 2.63 -8.62 2.67
N TYR A 85 2.04 -8.38 1.51
CA TYR A 85 2.40 -7.20 0.71
C TYR A 85 1.81 -5.93 1.33
N VAL A 86 2.47 -4.80 1.11
CA VAL A 86 1.96 -3.51 1.59
C VAL A 86 0.65 -3.18 0.86
N ASP A 87 -0.29 -2.61 1.59
CA ASP A 87 -1.56 -2.18 1.01
C ASP A 87 -1.41 -0.87 0.22
N PRO A 88 -1.96 -0.79 -1.01
CA PRO A 88 -1.97 0.43 -1.82
C PRO A 88 -2.51 1.66 -1.09
N ASP A 89 -3.49 1.47 -0.20
CA ASP A 89 -4.15 2.55 0.51
C ASP A 89 -3.28 3.12 1.65
N GLU A 90 -2.61 2.26 2.42
CA GLU A 90 -1.59 2.64 3.41
C GLU A 90 -0.45 3.42 2.77
N MET A 91 -0.01 2.96 1.61
CA MET A 91 1.01 3.63 0.82
C MET A 91 0.59 5.04 0.39
N ILE A 92 -0.64 5.23 -0.12
CA ILE A 92 -1.13 6.57 -0.54
C ILE A 92 -1.10 7.54 0.64
N VAL A 93 -1.52 7.09 1.84
CA VAL A 93 -1.46 7.91 3.06
C VAL A 93 -0.03 8.29 3.37
N PHE A 94 0.87 7.29 3.40
CA PHE A 94 2.27 7.50 3.72
C PHE A 94 2.91 8.52 2.78
N VAL A 95 2.71 8.38 1.46
CA VAL A 95 3.26 9.31 0.46
C VAL A 95 2.67 10.70 0.59
N GLY A 96 1.35 10.81 0.78
CA GLY A 96 0.70 12.11 0.99
C GLY A 96 1.25 12.84 2.22
N SER A 97 1.46 12.13 3.33
CA SER A 97 2.08 12.67 4.54
C SER A 97 3.55 13.06 4.32
N LEU A 98 4.30 12.24 3.57
CA LEU A 98 5.70 12.53 3.26
C LEU A 98 5.85 13.78 2.38
N GLN A 99 4.99 13.96 1.39
CA GLN A 99 4.98 15.15 0.54
C GLN A 99 4.71 16.42 1.34
N GLN A 100 3.78 16.38 2.30
CA GLN A 100 3.55 17.51 3.21
C GLN A 100 4.81 17.83 4.03
N PHE A 101 5.54 16.81 4.49
CA PHE A 101 6.79 16.99 5.21
C PHE A 101 7.89 17.60 4.34
N LEU A 102 8.04 17.12 3.10
CA LEU A 102 9.06 17.58 2.17
C LEU A 102 8.80 18.98 1.64
N ALA A 103 7.54 19.40 1.53
CA ALA A 103 7.15 20.75 1.12
C ALA A 103 7.54 21.83 2.15
N VAL A 104 7.88 21.43 3.39
CA VAL A 104 8.39 22.36 4.40
C VAL A 104 9.89 22.61 4.16
N PRO A 105 10.32 23.89 4.00
CA PRO A 105 11.73 24.24 3.86
C PRO A 105 12.58 23.61 4.95
N ALA A 106 13.78 23.14 4.62
CA ALA A 106 14.65 22.39 5.54
C ALA A 106 14.91 23.15 6.87
N ASN A 107 15.06 24.47 6.81
CA ASN A 107 15.24 25.36 7.95
C ASN A 107 13.97 25.60 8.80
N ARG A 108 12.82 25.07 8.38
CA ARG A 108 11.51 25.13 9.04
C ARG A 108 10.92 23.75 9.30
N ARG A 109 11.67 22.67 9.15
CA ARG A 109 11.22 21.33 9.56
C ARG A 109 11.19 21.28 11.09
N ILE A 110 10.05 21.68 11.66
CA ILE A 110 9.88 21.93 13.10
C ILE A 110 9.62 20.59 13.84
N PRO A 111 10.14 20.40 15.07
CA PRO A 111 9.83 19.27 15.96
C PRO A 111 8.34 18.95 16.12
N GLU A 112 7.47 19.94 15.92
CA GLU A 112 6.01 19.85 15.94
C GLU A 112 5.45 18.99 14.81
N LEU A 113 6.08 18.99 13.63
CA LEU A 113 5.68 18.16 12.51
C LEU A 113 6.05 16.70 12.74
N LEU A 114 7.24 16.43 13.32
CA LEU A 114 7.62 15.09 13.79
C LEU A 114 6.73 14.62 14.93
N LYS A 115 6.36 15.52 15.85
CA LYS A 115 5.39 15.25 16.91
C LYS A 115 4.00 14.97 16.34
N HIS A 116 3.61 15.66 15.28
CA HIS A 116 2.34 15.46 14.58
C HIS A 116 2.31 14.12 13.85
N VAL A 117 3.34 13.79 13.09
CA VAL A 117 3.49 12.47 12.43
C VAL A 117 3.50 11.35 13.47
N ARG A 118 4.28 11.47 14.55
CA ARG A 118 4.29 10.48 15.65
C ARG A 118 2.94 10.38 16.36
N MET A 119 2.22 11.48 16.51
CA MET A 119 0.87 11.49 17.07
C MET A 119 -0.08 10.73 16.14
N LEU A 120 -0.09 11.04 14.84
CA LEU A 120 -0.90 10.33 13.83
C LEU A 120 -0.56 8.82 13.81
N GLN A 121 0.72 8.48 13.96
CA GLN A 121 1.17 7.09 14.11
C GLN A 121 0.67 6.45 15.40
N SER A 122 0.74 7.16 16.52
CA SER A 122 0.29 6.66 17.82
C SER A 122 -1.22 6.40 17.90
N ILE A 123 -2.02 7.17 17.15
CA ILE A 123 -3.48 6.99 17.08
C ILE A 123 -3.90 6.09 15.90
N ARG A 124 -2.95 5.44 15.24
CA ARG A 124 -3.15 4.56 14.07
C ARG A 124 -3.86 5.24 12.90
N THR A 125 -3.73 6.56 12.79
CA THR A 125 -4.23 7.33 11.64
C THR A 125 -3.16 7.56 10.57
N MET A 126 -1.95 7.03 10.77
CA MET A 126 -0.86 7.03 9.80
C MET A 126 0.08 5.86 10.14
N PRO A 127 0.47 4.99 9.20
CA PRO A 127 1.45 3.94 9.48
C PRO A 127 2.84 4.53 9.78
N SER A 128 3.62 3.84 10.61
CA SER A 128 4.97 4.30 11.00
C SER A 128 5.98 4.17 9.86
N ASP A 129 5.87 3.05 9.15
CA ASP A 129 6.29 2.79 7.77
C ASP A 129 5.19 1.90 7.16
N PRO A 130 5.02 1.86 5.83
CA PRO A 130 4.15 0.89 5.19
C PRO A 130 4.65 -0.53 5.52
N GLU A 131 3.86 -1.28 6.29
CA GLU A 131 4.23 -2.62 6.76
C GLU A 131 3.95 -3.66 5.66
N GLY A 132 4.99 -4.39 5.27
CA GLY A 132 4.87 -5.48 4.31
C GLY A 132 5.94 -5.49 3.23
N ARG A 133 5.79 -6.43 2.29
CA ARG A 133 6.63 -6.54 1.10
C ARG A 133 6.24 -5.48 0.09
N TRP A 134 7.22 -4.73 -0.37
CA TRP A 134 7.07 -3.76 -1.45
C TRP A 134 7.17 -4.50 -2.79
N PHE A 135 6.33 -4.15 -3.76
CA PHE A 135 6.29 -4.84 -5.05
C PHE A 135 5.93 -3.87 -6.16
N GLY A 136 6.43 -4.11 -7.39
CA GLY A 136 6.17 -3.22 -8.53
C GLY A 136 4.66 -3.10 -8.83
N PRO A 137 4.13 -1.89 -9.08
CA PRO A 137 4.83 -0.60 -9.28
C PRO A 137 5.27 0.13 -7.99
N TYR A 138 4.93 -0.39 -6.81
CA TYR A 138 5.18 0.18 -5.47
C TYR A 138 6.54 -0.26 -4.89
N LEU A 139 7.64 -0.14 -5.64
CA LEU A 139 8.98 -0.36 -5.06
C LEU A 139 9.37 0.82 -4.16
N LYS A 140 10.08 0.54 -3.06
CA LYS A 140 10.47 1.55 -2.06
C LYS A 140 11.23 2.73 -2.67
N GLU A 141 12.13 2.43 -3.59
CA GLU A 141 12.92 3.37 -4.38
C GLU A 141 12.11 4.30 -5.29
N ASN A 142 10.90 3.90 -5.71
CA ASN A 142 10.02 4.74 -6.52
C ASN A 142 9.18 5.72 -5.69
N VAL A 143 9.19 5.57 -4.36
CA VAL A 143 8.22 6.19 -3.47
C VAL A 143 8.85 6.95 -2.32
N ILE A 144 9.95 6.45 -1.77
CA ILE A 144 10.71 7.10 -0.70
C ILE A 144 11.90 7.81 -1.35
N PRO A 145 11.94 9.15 -1.31
CA PRO A 145 13.11 9.89 -1.77
C PRO A 145 14.32 9.51 -0.92
N ASP A 146 15.46 9.30 -1.57
CA ASP A 146 16.74 9.10 -0.88
C ASP A 146 17.13 10.40 -0.13
N PHE A 147 16.91 10.39 1.18
CA PHE A 147 17.17 11.55 2.05
C PHE A 147 18.67 11.87 2.16
N ASP A 148 19.53 10.88 1.98
CA ASP A 148 20.99 11.06 2.00
C ASP A 148 21.46 11.74 0.70
N ARG A 149 20.81 11.45 -0.42
CA ARG A 149 21.03 12.20 -1.68
C ARG A 149 20.49 13.63 -1.63
N ILE A 150 19.32 13.86 -1.04
CA ILE A 150 18.74 15.21 -0.94
C ILE A 150 19.59 16.14 -0.06
N SER A 151 20.22 15.60 0.98
CA SER A 151 21.12 16.37 1.85
C SER A 151 22.48 16.67 1.19
N ALA A 152 23.00 15.76 0.36
CA ALA A 152 24.23 15.97 -0.40
C ALA A 152 24.09 17.02 -1.53
N SER A 153 22.95 17.06 -2.24
CA SER A 153 22.73 18.05 -3.31
C SER A 153 22.63 19.49 -2.78
N ASN A 154 22.15 19.69 -1.56
CA ASN A 154 22.06 21.02 -0.93
C ASN A 154 23.40 21.50 -0.33
N ALA A 155 24.41 20.63 -0.23
CA ALA A 155 25.73 21.00 0.27
C ALA A 155 26.66 21.55 -0.81
N HIS A 156 26.29 21.43 -2.10
CA HIS A 156 27.07 21.94 -3.23
C HIS A 156 26.61 23.31 -3.75
N GLU A 157 25.56 23.89 -3.18
CA GLU A 157 25.09 25.25 -3.51
C GLU A 157 25.32 26.28 -2.38
N ALA A 158 26.14 25.95 -1.36
CA ALA A 158 26.51 26.86 -0.27
C ALA A 158 27.93 27.41 -0.40
#